data_AF-A0A0N0KDR6-F1
#
_entry.id   AF-A0A0N0KDR6-F1
#
_cell.length_a   1.000
_cell.length_b   1.000
_cell.length_c   1.000
_cell.angle_alpha   90.00
_cell.angle_beta   90.00
_cell.angle_gamma   90.00
#
_symmetry.space_group_name_H-M   'P 1'
#
loop_
_entity.id
_entity.type
_entity.pdbx_description
1 polymer ?
#
loop_
_entity_poly.entity_id
_entity_poly.type
_entity_poly.pdbx_seq_one_letter_code
_entity_poly.pdbx_strand_id
1 'polypeptide(L)'
;MTDPKAMIQTMIALASASFGLVAALAWNEAIKATLALLGMGDDLAGLYSYAIIATVLAIVVLRLLGRIAAKIGGDAAFVREAEG
;
A
#
# COMPACT_ATOMS: atom_id res chain seq x y z
N MET A 1 3.23 -20.71 26.87
CA MET A 1 1.78 -20.44 27.02
C MET A 1 1.30 -19.90 25.67
N THR A 2 0.47 -20.65 24.95
CA THR A 2 -0.15 -20.18 23.70
C THR A 2 -1.22 -19.16 24.05
N ASP A 3 -0.97 -17.87 23.80
CA ASP A 3 -2.01 -16.85 23.92
C ASP A 3 -2.87 -16.87 22.63
N PRO A 4 -4.15 -17.29 22.69
CA PRO A 4 -4.99 -17.38 21.50
C PRO A 4 -5.16 -16.02 20.80
N LYS A 5 -5.07 -14.90 21.54
CA LYS A 5 -5.17 -13.56 20.95
C LYS A 5 -3.95 -13.25 20.09
N ALA A 6 -2.74 -13.56 20.59
CA ALA A 6 -1.50 -13.37 19.84
C ALA A 6 -1.46 -14.22 18.56
N MET A 7 -1.99 -15.44 18.62
CA MET A 7 -2.12 -16.30 17.43
C MET A 7 -3.04 -15.68 16.38
N ILE A 8 -4.24 -15.23 16.76
CA ILE A 8 -5.19 -14.59 15.85
C ILE A 8 -4.62 -13.29 15.26
N GLN A 9 -3.95 -12.46 16.06
CA GLN A 9 -3.29 -11.25 15.58
C GLN A 9 -2.22 -11.55 14.53
N THR A 10 -1.40 -12.57 14.76
CA THR A 10 -0.38 -13.02 13.80
C THR A 10 -1.03 -13.50 12.50
N MET A 11 -2.11 -14.29 12.59
CA MET A 11 -2.85 -14.74 11.41
C MET A 11 -3.45 -13.57 10.62
N ILE A 12 -4.02 -12.58 11.31
CA ILE A 12 -4.55 -11.36 10.67
C ILE A 12 -3.45 -10.58 9.96
N ALA A 13 -2.28 -10.42 10.59
CA ALA A 13 -1.15 -9.72 10.00
C ALA A 13 -0.64 -10.42 8.73
N LEU A 14 -0.45 -11.75 8.79
CA LEU A 14 -0.04 -12.55 7.64
C LEU A 14 -1.06 -12.50 6.49
N ALA A 15 -2.35 -12.62 6.81
CA ALA A 15 -3.41 -12.51 5.82
C ALA A 15 -3.44 -11.11 5.19
N SER A 16 -3.37 -10.07 6.00
CA SER A 16 -3.39 -8.68 5.53
C SER A 16 -2.19 -8.36 4.63
N ALA A 17 -1.00 -8.84 4.98
CA ALA A 17 0.20 -8.67 4.15
C ALA A 17 0.06 -9.39 2.81
N SER A 18 -0.43 -10.64 2.83
CA SER A 18 -0.63 -11.45 1.62
C SER A 18 -1.68 -10.83 0.69
N PHE A 19 -2.82 -10.40 1.24
CA PHE A 19 -3.84 -9.70 0.46
C PHE A 19 -3.38 -8.33 -0.03
N GLY A 20 -2.56 -7.62 0.76
CA GLY A 20 -1.93 -6.37 0.34
C GLY A 20 -1.03 -6.56 -0.88
N LEU A 21 -0.24 -7.64 -0.91
CA LEU A 21 0.58 -8.00 -2.08
C LEU A 21 -0.29 -8.31 -3.31
N VAL A 22 -1.33 -9.14 -3.15
CA VAL A 22 -2.25 -9.47 -4.25
C VAL A 22 -2.94 -8.21 -4.79
N ALA A 23 -3.38 -7.32 -3.91
CA ALA A 23 -3.98 -6.04 -4.30
C ALA A 23 -2.98 -5.16 -5.07
N ALA A 24 -1.73 -5.04 -4.59
CA ALA A 24 -0.70 -4.28 -5.29
C ALA A 24 -0.45 -4.80 -6.71
N LEU A 25 -0.38 -6.12 -6.87
CA LEU A 25 -0.20 -6.76 -8.18
C LEU A 25 -1.41 -6.52 -9.11
N ALA A 26 -2.63 -6.68 -8.60
CA ALA A 26 -3.85 -6.47 -9.37
C ALA A 26 -3.98 -5.02 -9.88
N TRP A 27 -3.66 -4.03 -9.05
CA TRP A 27 -3.68 -2.62 -9.45
C TRP A 27 -2.60 -2.28 -10.47
N ASN A 28 -1.39 -2.83 -10.33
CA ASN A 28 -0.34 -2.67 -11.33
C ASN A 28 -0.80 -3.17 -12.72
N GLU A 29 -1.38 -4.37 -12.79
CA GLU A 29 -1.86 -4.92 -14.06
C GLU A 29 -3.08 -4.15 -14.61
N ALA A 30 -3.99 -3.70 -13.75
CA ALA A 30 -5.14 -2.88 -14.17
C ALA A 30 -4.70 -1.55 -14.81
N ILE A 31 -3.72 -0.86 -14.23
CA ILE A 31 -3.20 0.40 -14.78
C ILE A 31 -2.57 0.15 -16.15
N LYS A 32 -1.71 -0.88 -16.27
CA LYS A 32 -1.05 -1.23 -17.54
C LYS A 32 -2.06 -1.59 -18.62
N ALA A 33 -3.05 -2.43 -18.30
CA ALA A 33 -4.10 -2.81 -19.25
C ALA A 33 -4.91 -1.59 -19.73
N THR A 34 -5.20 -0.65 -18.82
CA THR A 34 -5.88 0.61 -19.16
C THR A 34 -5.04 1.46 -20.10
N LEU A 35 -3.74 1.62 -19.84
CA LEU A 35 -2.83 2.37 -20.71
C LEU A 35 -2.67 1.72 -22.08
N ALA A 36 -2.63 0.38 -22.13
CA ALA A 36 -2.59 -0.37 -23.39
C ALA A 36 -3.86 -0.11 -24.24
N LEU A 37 -5.05 -0.08 -23.62
CA LEU A 37 -6.30 0.26 -24.30
C LEU A 37 -6.29 1.68 -24.90
N LEU A 38 -5.53 2.59 -24.29
CA LEU A 38 -5.34 3.97 -24.76
C LEU A 38 -4.22 4.11 -25.81
N GLY A 39 -3.64 3.00 -26.28
CA GLY A 39 -2.54 3.01 -27.25
C GLY A 39 -1.18 3.36 -26.66
N MET A 40 -1.05 3.39 -25.33
CA MET A 40 0.16 3.78 -24.59
C MET A 40 0.76 2.60 -23.81
N GLY A 41 0.80 1.42 -24.42
CA GLY A 41 1.23 0.18 -23.76
C GLY A 41 2.72 0.16 -23.39
N ASP A 42 3.59 0.30 -24.38
CA ASP A 42 5.06 0.11 -24.23
C ASP A 42 5.89 1.28 -24.76
N ASP A 43 5.25 2.36 -25.23
CA ASP A 43 5.96 3.56 -25.66
C ASP A 43 6.41 4.39 -24.44
N LEU A 44 7.41 5.25 -24.62
CA LEU A 44 7.99 6.09 -23.58
C LEU A 44 6.90 6.91 -22.85
N ALA A 45 5.91 7.42 -23.59
CA ALA A 45 4.76 8.12 -23.02
C ALA A 45 3.92 7.23 -22.09
N GLY A 46 3.78 5.94 -22.39
CA GLY A 46 3.09 4.94 -21.56
C GLY A 46 3.82 4.68 -20.24
N LEU A 47 5.13 4.51 -20.29
CA LEU A 47 5.96 4.30 -19.09
C LEU A 47 5.89 5.51 -18.14
N TYR A 48 6.00 6.72 -18.67
CA TYR A 48 5.86 7.94 -17.85
C TYR A 48 4.44 8.09 -17.29
N SER A 49 3.41 7.78 -18.08
CA SER A 49 2.02 7.82 -17.62
C SER A 49 1.78 6.83 -16.48
N TYR A 50 2.25 5.59 -16.61
CA TYR A 50 2.20 4.58 -15.55
C TYR A 50 2.89 5.07 -14.28
N ALA A 51 4.12 5.58 -14.39
CA ALA A 51 4.88 6.04 -13.23
C ALA A 51 4.18 7.18 -12.47
N ILE A 52 3.61 8.14 -13.20
CA ILE A 52 2.85 9.25 -12.61
C ILE A 52 1.60 8.72 -11.90
N ILE A 53 0.80 7.89 -12.57
CA ILE A 53 -0.45 7.34 -12.01
C ILE A 53 -0.17 6.52 -10.75
N ALA A 54 0.82 5.62 -10.80
CA ALA A 54 1.20 4.79 -9.66
C ALA A 54 1.68 5.64 -8.47
N THR A 55 2.47 6.70 -8.73
CA THR A 55 2.96 7.61 -7.68
C THR A 55 1.82 8.40 -7.04
N VAL A 56 0.88 8.91 -7.86
CA VAL A 56 -0.29 9.64 -7.35
C VAL A 56 -1.14 8.73 -6.48
N LEU A 57 -1.42 7.50 -6.92
CA LEU A 57 -2.16 6.52 -6.12
C LEU A 57 -1.45 6.22 -4.79
N ALA A 58 -0.13 6.01 -4.81
CA ALA A 58 0.64 5.77 -3.60
C ALA A 58 0.54 6.95 -2.61
N ILE A 59 0.71 8.18 -3.09
CA ILE A 59 0.59 9.39 -2.25
C ILE A 59 -0.82 9.54 -1.69
N VAL A 60 -1.86 9.30 -2.48
CA VAL A 60 -3.26 9.37 -2.03
C VAL A 60 -3.50 8.36 -0.91
N VAL A 61 -3.12 7.10 -1.10
CA VAL A 61 -3.28 6.05 -0.09
C VAL A 61 -2.49 6.39 1.17
N LEU A 62 -1.22 6.79 1.06
CA LEU A 62 -0.39 7.17 2.20
C LEU A 62 -0.95 8.37 2.96
N ARG A 63 -1.46 9.40 2.27
CA ARG A 63 -2.09 10.56 2.92
C ARG A 63 -3.38 10.17 3.62
N LEU A 64 -4.21 9.31 3.02
CA LEU A 64 -5.44 8.84 3.64
C LEU A 64 -5.14 8.05 4.91
N LEU A 65 -4.21 7.09 4.84
CA LEU A 65 -3.77 6.31 6.00
C LEU A 65 -3.17 7.21 7.09
N GLY A 66 -2.30 8.16 6.73
CA GLY A 66 -1.72 9.12 7.68
C GLY A 66 -2.78 9.98 8.37
N ARG A 67 -3.79 10.45 7.62
CA ARG A 67 -4.91 11.23 8.18
C ARG A 67 -5.79 10.38 9.10
N ILE A 68 -6.04 9.12 8.75
CA ILE A 68 -6.81 8.19 9.58
C ILE A 68 -6.04 7.92 10.88
N ALA A 69 -4.74 7.65 10.80
CA ALA A 69 -3.89 7.43 11.97
C ALA A 69 -3.90 8.64 12.92
N ALA A 70 -3.73 9.86 12.40
CA ALA A 70 -3.80 11.08 13.19
C ALA A 70 -5.15 11.26 13.90
N LYS A 71 -6.26 10.90 13.23
CA LYS A 71 -7.61 10.99 13.81
C LYS A 71 -7.91 9.97 14.91
N ILE A 72 -7.29 8.79 14.85
CA ILE A 72 -7.50 7.72 15.84
C ILE A 72 -6.65 7.97 17.11
N GLY A 73 -5.84 9.04 17.15
CA GLY A 73 -4.98 9.39 18.28
C GLY A 73 -3.48 9.21 18.01
N GLY A 74 -3.08 9.05 16.75
CA GLY A 74 -1.69 8.95 16.31
C GLY A 74 -0.96 10.28 16.29
N ASP A 75 -0.78 10.90 17.46
CA ASP A 75 0.51 11.53 17.81
C ASP A 75 1.28 10.62 18.80
N ALA A 76 0.97 9.32 18.76
CA ALA A 76 1.76 8.30 19.42
C ALA A 76 2.87 7.85 18.48
N ALA A 77 4.06 8.40 18.74
CA ALA A 77 5.24 7.57 18.91
C ALA A 77 5.67 6.73 17.70
N PHE A 78 6.41 7.37 16.78
CA PHE A 78 7.76 6.84 16.57
C PHE A 78 8.55 7.08 17.88
N VAL A 79 8.25 6.33 18.95
CA VAL A 79 9.22 6.19 20.05
C VAL A 79 10.38 5.50 19.38
N ARG A 80 11.44 6.27 19.18
CA ARG A 80 12.76 5.73 18.94
C ARG A 80 13.11 4.88 20.15
N GLU A 81 12.77 3.59 20.14
CA GLU A 81 13.46 2.58 20.94
C GLU A 81 14.86 2.33 20.35
N ALA A 82 15.61 3.41 20.16
CA ALA A 82 17.01 3.41 19.76
C ALA A 82 17.73 4.58 20.45
N GLU A 83 17.44 4.76 21.73
CA GLU A 83 18.39 5.35 22.68
C GLU A 83 18.63 4.31 23.77
N GLY A 84 19.83 3.72 23.77
CA GLY A 84 20.39 2.91 24.87
C GLY A 84 20.17 1.41 24.76
#